data_AF-A0A963HZ14-F1
#
_entry.id   AF-A0A963HZ14-F1
#
_cell.length_a   1.000
_cell.length_b   1.000
_cell.length_c   1.000
_cell.angle_alpha   90.00
_cell.angle_beta   90.00
_cell.angle_gamma   90.00
#
_symmetry.space_group_name_H-M   'P 1'
#
loop_
_entity.id
_entity.type
_entity.pdbx_description
1 polymer ?
#
loop_
_entity_poly.entity_id
_entity_poly.type
_entity_poly.pdbx_seq_one_letter_code
_entity_poly.pdbx_strand_id
1 'polypeptide(L)' 'MTLIQADARRCCTCHRWSGPRRVGQSAGTVCFDHEAVVGQCVDGPWHGSNRNLRNACGRWFQWLDLLPGVPQPEGHG' A
#
# COMPACT_ATOMS: atom_id res chain seq x y z
N MET A 1 6.02 16.58 5.93
CA MET A 1 5.62 15.27 5.35
C MET A 1 6.64 14.24 5.75
N THR A 2 6.34 13.44 6.77
CA THR A 2 7.22 12.36 7.22
C THR A 2 6.82 11.10 6.49
N LEU A 3 7.70 10.57 5.64
CA LEU A 3 7.46 9.30 4.96
C LEU A 3 7.84 8.15 5.87
N ILE A 4 6.93 7.20 6.05
CA ILE A 4 7.19 5.94 6.76
C ILE A 4 7.12 4.77 5.80
N GLN A 5 7.84 3.70 6.17
CA GLN A 5 7.87 2.46 5.42
C GLN A 5 7.07 1.39 6.19
N ALA A 6 6.26 0.60 5.46
CA ALA A 6 5.57 -0.54 6.05
C ALA A 6 6.16 -1.85 5.51
N ASP A 7 6.18 -2.86 6.38
CA ASP A 7 6.60 -4.21 6.02
C ASP A 7 5.67 -4.85 4.99
N ALA A 8 6.19 -5.85 4.28
CA ALA A 8 5.37 -6.72 3.45
C ALA A 8 4.27 -7.40 4.30
N ARG A 9 3.21 -7.87 3.65
CA ARG A 9 2.09 -8.58 4.30
C ARG A 9 1.21 -7.74 5.25
N ARG A 10 1.34 -6.42 5.24
CA ARG A 10 0.41 -5.49 5.89
C ARG A 10 -0.70 -5.08 4.93
N CYS A 11 -1.86 -4.70 5.46
CA CYS A 11 -2.98 -4.20 4.64
C CYS A 11 -2.53 -3.05 3.74
N CYS A 12 -1.74 -2.11 4.26
CA CYS A 12 -1.28 -0.94 3.52
C CYS A 12 -0.35 -1.28 2.33
N THR A 13 0.33 -2.43 2.36
CA THR A 13 1.16 -2.94 1.25
C THR A 13 0.40 -3.90 0.32
N CYS A 14 -0.91 -4.10 0.57
CA CYS A 14 -1.76 -4.96 -0.25
C CYS A 14 -2.34 -4.19 -1.44
N HIS A 15 -2.37 -4.77 -2.64
CA HIS A 15 -3.02 -4.19 -3.82
C HIS A 15 -4.46 -3.72 -3.54
N ARG A 16 -5.18 -4.46 -2.70
CA ARG A 16 -6.60 -4.25 -2.34
C ARG A 16 -6.85 -3.16 -1.29
N TRP A 17 -5.83 -2.38 -0.94
CA TRP A 17 -5.95 -1.22 -0.05
C TRP A 17 -5.96 0.06 -0.87
N SER A 18 -6.92 0.94 -0.63
CA SER A 18 -7.17 2.14 -1.43
C SER A 18 -6.59 3.43 -0.86
N GLY A 19 -5.86 3.35 0.26
CA GLY A 19 -5.29 4.55 0.88
C GLY A 19 -4.11 5.13 0.08
N PRO A 20 -3.65 6.32 0.46
CA PRO A 20 -2.54 6.98 -0.21
C PRO A 20 -1.22 6.25 0.09
N ARG A 21 -0.50 5.86 -0.96
CA ARG A 21 0.81 5.22 -0.90
C ARG A 21 1.63 5.48 -2.15
N ARG A 22 2.94 5.31 -2.03
CA ARG A 22 3.92 5.44 -3.13
C ARG A 22 4.91 4.30 -3.08
N VAL A 23 5.51 3.96 -4.22
CA VAL A 23 6.65 3.04 -4.26
C VAL A 23 7.81 3.66 -3.47
N GLY A 24 8.45 2.85 -2.63
CA GLY A 24 9.60 3.28 -1.84
C GLY A 24 10.91 3.25 -2.64
N GLN A 25 11.96 3.81 -2.04
CA GLN A 25 13.29 3.87 -2.68
C GLN A 25 13.97 2.50 -2.82
N SER A 26 13.57 1.52 -2.00
CA SER A 26 14.08 0.15 -2.04
C SER A 26 13.09 -0.77 -2.73
N ALA A 27 13.60 -1.77 -3.45
CA ALA A 27 12.75 -2.75 -4.11
C ALA A 27 11.80 -3.44 -3.11
N GLY A 28 10.53 -3.50 -3.48
CA GLY A 28 9.48 -4.12 -2.64
C GLY A 28 9.03 -3.30 -1.43
N THR A 29 9.49 -2.04 -1.29
CA THR A 29 9.04 -1.18 -0.19
C THR A 29 7.96 -0.20 -0.63
N VAL A 30 7.08 0.15 0.31
CA VAL A 30 6.00 1.12 0.12
C VAL A 30 6.21 2.26 1.10
N CYS A 31 6.15 3.49 0.59
CA CYS A 31 6.20 4.71 1.37
C CYS A 31 4.80 5.30 1.54
N PHE A 32 4.55 5.86 2.71
CA PHE A 32 3.28 6.49 3.05
C PHE A 32 3.50 7.79 3.79
N ASP A 33 2.56 8.72 3.64
CA ASP A 33 2.53 9.89 4.51
C ASP A 33 2.03 9.48 5.90
N HIS A 34 2.85 9.75 6.93
CA HIS A 34 2.57 9.36 8.31
C HIS A 34 1.23 9.89 8.83
N GLU A 35 0.80 11.06 8.37
CA GLU A 35 -0.42 11.72 8.85
C GLU A 35 -1.70 11.18 8.17
N ALA A 36 -1.60 10.50 7.03
CA ALA A 36 -2.74 10.15 6.17
C ALA A 36 -2.94 8.64 5.98
N VAL A 37 -2.43 7.82 6.91
CA VAL A 37 -2.20 6.39 6.65
C VAL A 37 -3.41 5.49 6.95
N VAL A 38 -4.54 5.89 6.40
CA VAL A 38 -5.79 5.14 6.48
C VAL A 38 -6.31 4.92 5.07
N GLY A 39 -6.71 3.68 4.79
CA GLY A 39 -7.32 3.31 3.53
C GLY A 39 -8.30 2.17 3.71
N GLN A 40 -9.28 2.11 2.84
CA GLN A 40 -10.30 1.07 2.89
C GLN A 40 -9.78 -0.20 2.21
N CYS A 41 -10.17 -1.36 2.73
CA CYS A 41 -10.01 -2.60 1.98
C CYS A 41 -11.11 -2.68 0.92
N VAL A 42 -10.73 -2.74 -0.36
CA VAL A 42 -11.67 -2.72 -1.49
C VAL A 42 -12.03 -4.11 -2.01
N ASP A 43 -11.30 -5.16 -1.63
CA ASP A 43 -11.61 -6.55 -1.99
C ASP A 43 -10.84 -7.51 -1.08
N GLY A 44 -11.48 -8.12 -0.08
CA GLY A 44 -10.79 -8.99 0.87
C GLY A 44 -11.61 -9.30 2.12
N PRO A 45 -11.03 -10.00 3.12
CA PRO A 45 -11.74 -10.38 4.34
C PRO A 45 -12.30 -9.21 5.15
N TRP A 46 -11.73 -8.01 4.94
CA TRP A 46 -12.11 -6.77 5.61
C TRP A 46 -12.75 -5.78 4.64
N HIS A 47 -13.33 -6.25 3.53
CA HIS A 47 -13.96 -5.38 2.53
C HIS A 47 -14.89 -4.36 3.20
N GLY A 48 -14.77 -3.09 2.81
CA GLY A 48 -15.54 -2.00 3.42
C GLY A 48 -14.90 -1.36 4.66
N SER A 49 -13.90 -2.01 5.27
CA SER A 49 -13.31 -1.54 6.53
C SER A 49 -12.06 -0.68 6.32
N ASN A 50 -11.91 0.34 7.17
CA ASN A 50 -10.70 1.15 7.24
C ASN A 50 -9.56 0.37 7.89
N ARG A 51 -8.38 0.42 7.26
CA ARG A 51 -7.16 -0.27 7.70
C ARG A 51 -5.96 0.68 7.64
N ASN A 52 -5.06 0.55 8.61
CA ASN A 52 -3.82 1.32 8.74
C ASN A 52 -2.57 0.42 8.68
N LEU A 53 -1.39 0.99 8.93
CA LEU A 53 -0.07 0.33 8.94
C LEU A 53 0.01 -0.94 9.78
N ARG A 54 -0.76 -0.99 10.87
CA ARG A 54 -0.67 -2.03 11.90
C ARG A 54 -1.60 -3.19 11.57
N ASN A 55 -2.49 -3.01 10.61
CA ASN A 55 -3.44 -4.03 10.22
C ASN A 55 -2.84 -4.98 9.18
N ALA A 56 -3.18 -6.26 9.31
CA ALA A 56 -2.95 -7.28 8.29
C ALA A 56 -4.28 -7.82 7.77
N CYS A 57 -4.33 -8.22 6.50
CA CYS A 57 -5.42 -9.01 5.96
C CYS A 57 -4.85 -10.40 5.65
N GLY A 58 -5.40 -11.46 6.24
CA GLY A 58 -4.91 -12.83 6.04
C GLY A 58 -4.98 -13.34 4.59
N ARG A 59 -5.51 -12.52 3.66
CA ARG A 59 -5.48 -12.71 2.20
C ARG A 59 -4.73 -11.56 1.52
N TRP A 60 -3.53 -11.29 2.02
CA TRP A 60 -2.66 -10.27 1.46
C TRP A 60 -2.25 -10.63 0.03
N PHE A 61 -2.31 -9.63 -0.85
CA PHE A 61 -1.88 -9.73 -2.24
C PHE A 61 -0.96 -8.55 -2.53
N GLN A 62 0.26 -8.83 -2.99
CA GLN A 62 1.28 -7.82 -3.19
C GLN A 62 0.77 -6.70 -4.10
N TRP A 63 1.05 -5.45 -3.72
CA TRP A 63 0.76 -4.32 -4.59
C TRP A 63 1.56 -4.42 -5.89
N LEU A 64 0.85 -4.47 -7.02
CA LEU A 64 1.41 -4.74 -8.34
C LEU A 64 2.48 -3.71 -8.77
N ASP A 65 2.37 -2.46 -8.35
CA ASP A 65 3.36 -1.40 -8.64
C ASP A 65 4.75 -1.70 -8.03
N LEU A 66 4.87 -2.68 -7.13
CA LEU A 66 6.14 -3.16 -6.59
C LEU A 66 6.78 -4.27 -7.42
N LEU A 67 6.08 -4.82 -8.41
CA LEU A 67 6.62 -5.88 -9.25
C LEU A 67 7.59 -5.29 -10.28
N PRO A 68 8.79 -5.87 -10.44
CA PRO A 68 9.74 -5.42 -11.46
C PRO A 68 9.13 -5.60 -12.85
N GLY A 69 9.09 -4.52 -13.64
CA GLY A 69 8.59 -4.53 -15.02
C GLY A 69 7.14 -4.06 -15.21
N VAL A 70 6.43 -3.65 -14.14
CA VAL A 70 5.22 -2.84 -14.31
C VAL A 70 5.66 -1.40 -14.61
N PRO A 71 5.43 -0.85 -15.81
CA PRO A 71 5.71 0.56 -16.08
C PRO A 71 4.89 1.38 -15.09
N GLN A 72 5.57 2.10 -14.18
CA GLN A 72 4.88 3.04 -13.31
C GLN A 72 4.18 4.05 -14.22
N PRO A 73 2.90 4.38 -13.99
CA PRO A 73 2.24 5.43 -14.75
C PRO A 73 3.03 6.71 -14.51
N GLU A 74 3.79 7.11 -15.53
CA GLU A 74 4.63 8.29 -15.54
C GLU A 74 3.72 9.47 -15.23
N GLY A 75 3.99 10.14 -14.11
CA GLY A 75 3.16 11.26 -13.66
C GLY A 75 3.02 12.27 -14.79
N HIS A 76 1.78 12.55 -15.19
CA HIS A 76 1.50 13.74 -15.99
C HIS A 76 1.93 14.97 -15.18
N GLY A 77 2.85 15.74 -15.76
CA GLY A 77 3.29 17.03 -15.25
C GLY A 77 2.22 18.11 -15.35
#